data_AF-A0A965CYG8-F1
#
_entry.id   AF-A0A965CYG8-F1
#
_cell.length_a   1.000
_cell.length_b   1.000
_cell.length_c   1.000
_cell.angle_alpha   90.00
_cell.angle_beta   90.00
_cell.angle_gamma   90.00
#
_symmetry.space_group_name_H-M   'P 1'
#
loop_
_entity.id
_entity.type
_entity.pdbx_description
1 polymer ?
#
loop_
_entity_poly.entity_id
_entity_poly.type
_entity_poly.pdbx_seq_one_letter_code
_entity_poly.pdbx_strand_id
1 'polypeptide(L)'
;ALRSFVMRVAGEGDAKIGNHSVNNVLLMNFATDVVQKVTSINLEVQGAHGGAIPARAEKLVRDAVIWTHLAGDSVQRMKAVRRMKWN
;
A
#
# COMPACT_ATOMS: atom_id res chain seq x y z
N ALA A 1 -1.89 -7.40 8.97
CA ALA A 1 -2.41 -7.78 7.64
C ALA A 1 -1.40 -7.53 6.52
N LEU A 2 -1.02 -6.28 6.22
CA LEU A 2 -0.15 -5.94 5.07
C LEU A 2 1.11 -6.80 4.94
N ARG A 3 1.87 -6.96 6.03
CA ARG A 3 3.07 -7.82 6.07
C ARG A 3 2.79 -9.24 5.54
N SER A 4 1.70 -9.87 5.97
CA SER A 4 1.36 -11.23 5.55
C SER A 4 1.06 -11.31 4.04
N PHE A 5 0.37 -10.32 3.48
CA PHE A 5 0.12 -10.28 2.02
C PHE A 5 1.38 -10.03 1.21
N VAL A 6 2.28 -9.15 1.68
CA VAL A 6 3.60 -8.95 1.07
C VAL A 6 4.38 -10.26 1.03
N MET A 7 4.48 -10.96 2.17
CA MET A 7 5.21 -12.23 2.24
C MET A 7 4.59 -13.31 1.34
N ARG A 8 3.26 -13.34 1.22
CA ARG A 8 2.58 -14.28 0.32
C ARG A 8 2.94 -14.01 -1.15
N VAL A 9 2.81 -12.76 -1.61
CA VAL A 9 3.11 -12.40 -3.01
C VAL A 9 4.59 -12.61 -3.32
N ALA A 10 5.49 -12.32 -2.37
CA ALA A 10 6.91 -12.62 -2.51
C ALA A 10 7.16 -14.13 -2.69
N GLY A 11 6.58 -14.97 -1.84
CA GLY A 11 6.70 -16.43 -1.94
C GLY A 11 6.12 -17.01 -3.23
N GLU A 12 5.00 -16.47 -3.72
CA GLU A 12 4.43 -16.81 -5.04
C GLU A 12 5.42 -16.49 -6.18
N GLY A 13 6.08 -15.33 -6.10
CA GLY A 13 7.11 -14.90 -7.04
C GLY A 13 8.34 -15.81 -7.05
N ASP A 14 8.87 -16.13 -5.86
CA ASP A 14 10.04 -17.01 -5.70
C ASP A 14 9.78 -18.42 -6.23
N ALA A 15 8.58 -18.96 -5.96
CA ALA A 15 8.16 -20.27 -6.45
C ALA A 15 7.78 -20.28 -7.95
N LYS A 16 7.81 -19.12 -8.62
CA LYS A 16 7.34 -18.93 -10.01
C LYS A 16 5.90 -19.43 -10.21
N ILE A 17 5.09 -19.40 -9.15
CA ILE A 17 3.71 -19.85 -9.19
C ILE A 17 2.88 -18.72 -9.82
N GLY A 18 2.44 -18.95 -11.05
CA GLY A 18 1.62 -18.01 -11.79
C GLY A 18 2.43 -16.85 -12.35
N ASN A 19 2.88 -17.00 -13.60
CA ASN A 19 3.67 -16.01 -14.33
C ASN A 19 3.12 -14.57 -14.30
N HIS A 20 1.85 -14.34 -13.92
CA HIS A 20 1.21 -13.02 -13.80
C HIS A 20 0.25 -12.98 -12.58
N SER A 21 0.73 -13.30 -11.37
CA SER A 21 -0.12 -13.34 -10.16
C SER A 21 -0.98 -12.08 -10.03
N VAL A 22 -2.31 -12.20 -10.19
CA VAL A 22 -3.30 -11.13 -9.97
C VAL A 22 -3.13 -10.50 -8.58
N ASN A 23 -2.62 -11.29 -7.62
CA ASN A 23 -2.41 -10.89 -6.25
C ASN A 23 -1.39 -9.75 -6.13
N ASN A 24 -0.46 -9.59 -7.08
CA ASN A 24 0.48 -8.47 -7.03
C ASN A 24 -0.23 -7.12 -7.22
N VAL A 25 -1.15 -7.01 -8.19
CA VAL A 25 -1.93 -5.79 -8.44
C VAL A 25 -2.87 -5.52 -7.26
N LEU A 26 -3.51 -6.57 -6.72
CA LEU A 26 -4.36 -6.45 -5.55
C LEU A 26 -3.57 -5.99 -4.32
N LEU A 27 -2.37 -6.55 -4.10
CA LEU A 27 -1.46 -6.13 -3.03
C LEU A 27 -1.07 -4.67 -3.18
N MET A 28 -0.71 -4.21 -4.39
CA MET A 28 -0.33 -2.82 -4.59
C MET A 28 -1.46 -1.85 -4.26
N ASN A 29 -2.69 -2.16 -4.68
CA ASN A 29 -3.86 -1.33 -4.36
C ASN A 29 -4.14 -1.32 -2.84
N PHE A 30 -4.11 -2.50 -2.20
CA PHE A 30 -4.30 -2.60 -0.76
C PHE A 30 -3.20 -1.90 0.04
N ALA A 31 -1.94 -2.05 -0.38
CA ALA A 31 -0.79 -1.42 0.27
C ALA A 31 -0.89 0.10 0.21
N THR A 32 -1.32 0.65 -0.93
CA THR A 32 -1.55 2.09 -1.09
C THR A 32 -2.52 2.62 -0.04
N ASP A 33 -3.69 2.01 0.08
CA ASP A 33 -4.72 2.49 1.00
C ASP A 33 -4.27 2.32 2.46
N VAL A 34 -3.66 1.18 2.81
CA VAL A 34 -3.21 0.91 4.18
C VAL A 34 -2.08 1.83 4.61
N VAL A 35 -1.06 2.02 3.76
CA VAL A 35 0.10 2.84 4.10
C VAL A 35 -0.33 4.30 4.30
N GLN A 36 -1.09 4.89 3.36
CA GLN A 36 -1.58 6.26 3.53
C GLN A 36 -2.42 6.42 4.80
N LYS A 37 -3.36 5.49 5.05
CA LYS A 37 -4.25 5.55 6.20
C LYS A 37 -3.51 5.42 7.52
N VAL A 38 -2.63 4.43 7.66
CA VAL A 38 -1.89 4.21 8.92
C VAL A 38 -0.94 5.36 9.21
N THR A 39 -0.31 5.93 8.19
CA THR A 39 0.58 7.08 8.41
C THR A 39 -0.18 8.35 8.78
N SER A 40 -1.36 8.59 8.20
CA SER A 40 -2.22 9.72 8.60
C SER A 40 -2.65 9.60 10.06
N ILE A 41 -3.16 8.42 10.44
CA ILE A 41 -3.57 8.15 11.84
C ILE A 41 -2.38 8.31 12.78
N ASN A 42 -1.19 7.83 12.40
CA ASN A 42 0.01 8.04 13.22
C ASN A 42 0.31 9.53 13.40
N LEU A 43 0.19 10.36 12.36
CA LEU A 43 0.39 11.81 12.47
C LEU A 43 -0.64 12.46 13.40
N GLU A 44 -1.91 12.08 13.26
CA GLU A 44 -3.01 12.57 14.11
C GLU A 44 -2.78 12.22 15.59
N VAL A 45 -2.39 10.98 15.89
CA VAL A 45 -2.07 10.54 17.27
C VAL A 45 -0.89 11.32 17.85
N GLN A 46 0.12 11.63 17.05
CA GLN A 46 1.28 12.41 17.50
C GLN A 46 0.92 13.89 17.71
N GLY A 47 -0.01 14.45 16.91
CA GLY A 47 -0.51 15.81 17.06
C GLY A 47 -1.55 16.00 18.17
N ALA A 48 -2.19 14.93 18.64
CA ALA A 48 -3.27 14.99 19.62
C ALA A 48 -2.87 15.58 20.99
N HIS A 49 -1.57 15.59 21.33
CA HIS A 49 -1.08 16.05 22.63
C HIS A 49 -0.79 17.56 22.69
N GLY A 50 -1.18 18.34 21.67
CA GLY A 50 -1.07 19.81 21.66
C GLY A 50 0.37 20.37 21.60
N GLY A 51 1.37 19.49 21.50
CA GLY A 51 2.77 19.84 21.31
C GLY A 51 3.20 19.82 19.84
N ALA A 52 4.46 20.16 19.58
CA ALA A 52 5.04 20.08 18.24
C ALA A 52 5.06 18.63 17.74
N ILE A 53 4.55 18.41 16.53
CA ILE A 53 4.57 17.10 15.89
C ILE A 53 6.03 16.70 15.60
N PRO A 54 6.46 15.47 15.94
CA PRO A 54 7.80 15.02 15.60
C PRO A 54 8.04 15.02 14.09
N ALA A 55 9.14 15.61 13.62
CA ALA A 55 9.49 15.68 12.20
C ALA A 55 9.50 14.32 11.48
N ARG A 56 9.81 13.24 12.20
CA ARG A 56 9.74 11.86 11.67
C ARG A 56 8.32 11.44 11.28
N ALA A 57 7.31 11.88 12.02
CA ALA A 57 5.91 11.53 11.76
C ALA A 57 5.42 12.25 10.50
N GLU A 58 5.78 13.52 10.34
CA GLU A 58 5.48 14.27 9.11
C GLU A 58 6.21 13.69 7.90
N LYS A 59 7.50 13.36 8.04
CA LYS A 59 8.28 12.70 6.99
C LYS A 59 7.62 11.39 6.58
N LEU A 60 7.16 10.58 7.54
CA LEU A 60 6.54 9.30 7.27
C LEU A 60 5.26 9.43 6.42
N VAL A 61 4.43 10.45 6.66
CA VAL A 61 3.25 10.72 5.81
C VAL A 61 3.66 11.17 4.41
N ARG A 62 4.66 12.05 4.28
CA ARG A 62 5.15 12.48 2.96
C ARG A 62 5.72 11.32 2.16
N ASP A 63 6.51 10.46 2.79
CA ASP A 63 7.06 9.26 2.16
C ASP A 63 5.93 8.33 1.69
N ALA A 64 4.89 8.13 2.51
CA ALA A 64 3.71 7.36 2.14
C ALA A 64 3.00 7.92 0.91
N VAL A 65 2.79 9.24 0.85
CA VAL A 65 2.16 9.90 -0.31
C VAL A 65 3.00 9.71 -1.57
N ILE A 66 4.32 9.94 -1.51
CA ILE A 66 5.21 9.81 -2.66
C ILE A 66 5.23 8.37 -3.18
N TRP A 67 5.44 7.39 -2.30
CA TRP A 67 5.53 5.99 -2.70
C TRP A 67 4.25 5.48 -3.35
N THR A 68 3.10 5.88 -2.81
CA THR A 68 1.80 5.44 -3.32
C THR A 68 1.40 6.17 -4.60
N HIS A 69 1.85 7.41 -4.79
CA HIS A 69 1.72 8.09 -6.08
C HIS A 69 2.53 7.40 -7.19
N LEU A 70 3.76 6.99 -6.89
CA LEU A 70 4.63 6.31 -7.86
C LEU A 70 4.18 4.88 -8.17
N ALA A 71 3.69 4.16 -7.17
CA ALA A 71 3.46 2.72 -7.26
C ALA A 71 1.98 2.31 -7.39
N GLY A 72 1.04 3.19 -7.02
CA GLY A 72 -0.38 2.86 -6.81
C GLY A 72 -1.34 3.87 -7.42
N ASP A 73 -1.12 4.25 -8.68
CA ASP A 73 -2.01 5.12 -9.44
C ASP A 73 -3.34 4.43 -9.81
N SER A 74 -4.26 5.20 -10.39
CA SER A 74 -5.55 4.70 -10.89
C SER A 74 -5.39 3.56 -11.93
N VAL A 75 -4.27 3.48 -12.63
CA VAL A 75 -3.98 2.44 -13.61
C VAL A 75 -3.82 1.08 -12.92
N GLN A 76 -3.23 1.00 -11.72
CA GLN A 76 -3.16 -0.25 -10.95
C GLN A 76 -4.54 -0.75 -10.52
N ARG A 77 -5.43 0.16 -10.11
CA ARG A 77 -6.82 -0.21 -9.79
C ARG A 77 -7.56 -0.72 -11.02
N MET A 78 -7.41 -0.07 -12.18
CA MET A 78 -8.00 -0.53 -13.44
C MET A 78 -7.43 -1.87 -13.93
N LYS A 79 -6.14 -2.14 -13.70
CA LYS A 79 -5.53 -3.45 -14.02
C LYS A 79 -6.16 -4.58 -13.21
N ALA A 80 -6.51 -4.35 -11.94
CA ALA A 80 -7.21 -5.34 -11.13
C ALA A 80 -8.60 -5.63 -11.70
N VAL A 81 -9.38 -4.58 -12.02
CA VAL A 81 -10.71 -4.71 -12.61
C VAL A 81 -10.68 -5.44 -13.95
N ARG A 82 -9.74 -5.09 -14.85
CA ARG A 82 -9.59 -5.75 -16.15
C ARG A 82 -9.29 -7.25 -16.04
N ARG A 83 -8.65 -7.68 -14.95
CA ARG A 83 -8.30 -9.09 -14.70
C ARG A 83 -9.44 -9.87 -14.05
N MET A 84 -10.47 -9.20 -13.52
CA MET A 84 -11.69 -9.87 -13.07
C MET A 84 -12.50 -10.29 -14.28
N LYS A 85 -12.60 -11.60 -14.52
CA LYS A 85 -13.57 -12.13 -15.49
C LYS A 85 -14.96 -12.00 -14.88
N TRP A 86 -15.76 -11.11 -15.45
CA TRP A 86 -17.20 -11.10 -15.22
C TRP A 86 -17.78 -12.23 -16.08
N ASN A 87 -18.17 -13.33 -15.44
CA ASN A 87 -18.99 -14.35 -16.08
C ASN A 87 -20.44 -13.89 -16.07
#